data_AF-A0A947C6U9-F1
#
_entry.id   AF-A0A947C6U9-F1
#
_cell.length_a   1.000
_cell.length_b   1.000
_cell.length_c   1.000
_cell.angle_alpha   90.00
_cell.angle_beta   90.00
_cell.angle_gamma   90.00
#
_symmetry.space_group_name_H-M   'P 1'
#
loop_
_entity.id
_entity.type
_entity.pdbx_description
1 polymer ?
#
loop_
_entity_poly.entity_id
_entity_poly.type
_entity_poly.pdbx_seq_one_letter_code
_entity_poly.pdbx_strand_id
1 'polypeptide(L)'
;MFFSGFAFLLCHELDAVAQAEWRLLPFLSGMNDSDAYVVFVALHVPLLALILWWTGSTVLRTRRRSQLLVDAFLVIHALLHTALRSHEDYTFHTTLSEACIYGAAALGLIHAALSIRYRRH
;
A
#
# COMPACT_ATOMS: atom_id res chain seq x y z
N MET A 1 2.47 -9.78 12.01
CA MET A 1 1.55 -8.62 11.87
C MET A 1 2.06 -7.66 10.81
N PHE A 2 3.16 -6.93 11.00
CA PHE A 2 3.70 -6.01 9.98
C PHE A 2 3.84 -6.65 8.59
N PHE A 3 4.65 -7.72 8.47
CA PHE A 3 4.89 -8.37 7.18
C PHE A 3 3.64 -9.00 6.56
N SER A 4 2.63 -9.33 7.36
CA SER A 4 1.34 -9.80 6.87
C SER A 4 0.57 -8.66 6.21
N GLY A 5 0.49 -7.49 6.86
CA GLY A 5 -0.12 -6.29 6.25
C GLY A 5 0.63 -5.83 5.01
N PHE A 6 1.97 -5.89 5.05
CA PHE A 6 2.80 -5.59 3.88
C PHE A 6 2.61 -6.59 2.74
N ALA A 7 2.44 -7.89 3.02
CA ALA A 7 2.12 -8.87 1.98
C ALA A 7 0.76 -8.59 1.32
N PHE A 8 -0.25 -8.16 2.08
CA PHE A 8 -1.53 -7.73 1.53
C PHE A 8 -1.38 -6.51 0.62
N LEU A 9 -0.54 -5.52 1.00
CA LEU A 9 -0.18 -4.40 0.12
C LEU A 9 0.45 -4.90 -1.18
N LEU A 10 1.47 -5.78 -1.11
CA LEU A 10 2.12 -6.30 -2.32
C LEU A 10 1.14 -7.06 -3.24
N CYS A 11 0.22 -7.84 -2.67
CA CYS A 11 -0.83 -8.50 -3.46
C CYS A 11 -1.80 -7.48 -4.07
N HIS A 12 -2.12 -6.41 -3.35
CA HIS A 12 -2.90 -5.31 -3.89
C HIS A 12 -2.18 -4.63 -5.07
N GLU A 13 -0.86 -4.39 -5.00
CA GLU A 13 -0.11 -3.80 -6.12
C GLU A 13 -0.14 -4.70 -7.37
N LEU A 14 -0.14 -6.03 -7.21
CA LEU A 14 -0.32 -6.96 -8.34
C LEU A 14 -1.73 -6.83 -8.95
N ASP A 15 -2.74 -6.72 -8.11
CA ASP A 15 -4.12 -6.49 -8.54
C ASP A 15 -4.28 -5.09 -9.17
N ALA A 16 -3.61 -4.06 -8.65
CA ALA A 16 -3.59 -2.71 -9.19
C ALA A 16 -3.06 -2.67 -10.62
N VAL A 17 -2.04 -3.47 -10.93
CA VAL A 17 -1.56 -3.66 -12.30
C VAL A 17 -2.63 -4.30 -13.17
N ALA A 18 -3.33 -5.33 -12.67
CA ALA A 18 -4.40 -6.00 -13.42
C ALA A 18 -5.62 -5.09 -13.64
N GLN A 19 -5.89 -4.18 -12.70
CA GLN A 19 -7.01 -3.26 -12.69
C GLN A 19 -6.71 -1.88 -13.31
N ALA A 20 -5.48 -1.68 -13.81
CA ALA A 20 -5.03 -0.43 -14.41
C ALA A 20 -5.17 0.80 -13.49
N GLU A 21 -4.75 0.68 -12.23
CA GLU A 21 -4.90 1.74 -11.21
C GLU A 21 -4.27 3.08 -11.61
N TRP A 22 -3.30 3.09 -12.52
CA TRP A 22 -2.73 4.34 -13.05
C TRP A 22 -3.77 5.30 -13.64
N ARG A 23 -4.95 4.80 -14.07
CA ARG A 23 -6.07 5.64 -14.51
C ARG A 23 -6.68 6.48 -13.40
N LEU A 24 -6.56 6.05 -12.13
CA LEU A 24 -6.99 6.80 -10.95
C LEU A 24 -5.95 7.81 -10.45
N LEU A 25 -4.69 7.69 -10.89
CA LEU A 25 -3.60 8.53 -10.41
C LEU A 25 -3.53 9.83 -11.23
N PRO A 26 -3.66 11.04 -10.62
CA PRO A 26 -3.75 12.30 -11.35
C PRO A 26 -2.61 12.58 -12.34
N PHE A 27 -1.42 12.03 -12.09
CA PHE A 27 -0.25 12.22 -12.96
C PHE A 27 -0.15 11.20 -14.09
N LEU A 28 -0.75 10.01 -13.93
CA LEU A 28 -0.66 8.92 -14.91
C LEU A 28 -1.94 8.76 -15.73
N SER A 29 -3.08 9.27 -15.24
CA SER A 29 -4.37 9.16 -15.92
C SER A 29 -4.44 9.85 -17.28
N GLY A 30 -3.59 10.85 -17.53
CA GLY A 30 -3.47 11.53 -18.81
C GLY A 30 -2.56 10.84 -19.83
N MET A 31 -1.90 9.74 -19.47
CA MET A 31 -1.01 8.99 -20.35
C MET A 31 -1.77 7.90 -21.11
N ASN A 32 -1.20 7.41 -22.22
CA ASN A 32 -1.70 6.17 -22.80
C ASN A 32 -1.40 4.98 -21.86
N ASP A 33 -2.22 3.93 -21.92
CA ASP A 33 -2.10 2.79 -21.00
C ASP A 33 -0.73 2.09 -21.06
N SER A 34 -0.12 1.99 -22.25
CA SER A 34 1.17 1.32 -22.41
C SER A 34 2.29 2.05 -21.67
N ASP A 35 2.35 3.37 -21.80
CA ASP A 35 3.36 4.19 -21.14
C ASP A 35 3.05 4.31 -19.65
N ALA A 36 1.77 4.46 -19.28
CA ALA A 36 1.33 4.52 -17.90
C ALA A 36 1.68 3.23 -17.14
N TYR A 37 1.47 2.06 -17.74
CA TYR A 37 1.86 0.76 -17.19
C TYR A 37 3.37 0.70 -16.93
N VAL A 38 4.19 1.07 -17.92
CA VAL A 38 5.66 1.03 -17.77
C VAL A 38 6.11 1.97 -16.65
N VAL A 39 5.61 3.20 -16.63
CA VAL A 39 5.97 4.18 -15.58
C VAL A 39 5.47 3.73 -14.21
N PHE A 40 4.25 3.23 -14.11
CA PHE A 40 3.68 2.69 -12.88
C PHE A 40 4.60 1.61 -12.31
N VAL A 41 4.86 0.54 -13.07
CA VAL A 41 5.72 -0.56 -12.60
C VAL A 41 7.14 -0.09 -12.30
N ALA A 42 7.73 0.74 -13.17
CA ALA A 42 9.10 1.23 -13.00
C ALA A 42 9.27 2.10 -11.74
N LEU A 43 8.26 2.89 -11.35
CA LEU A 43 8.27 3.66 -10.11
C LEU A 43 8.10 2.79 -8.85
N HIS A 44 7.35 1.68 -8.95
CA HIS A 44 7.18 0.77 -7.83
C HIS A 44 8.47 0.04 -7.46
N VAL A 45 9.35 -0.28 -8.41
CA VAL A 45 10.63 -0.96 -8.14
C VAL A 45 11.51 -0.22 -7.11
N PRO A 46 11.93 1.04 -7.33
CA PRO A 46 12.74 1.78 -6.36
C PRO A 46 11.96 2.09 -5.08
N LEU A 47 10.64 2.32 -5.16
CA LEU A 47 9.80 2.55 -4.00
C LEU A 47 9.77 1.33 -3.06
N LEU A 48 9.50 0.14 -3.60
CA LEU A 48 9.48 -1.11 -2.84
C LEU A 48 10.86 -1.46 -2.31
N ALA A 49 11.93 -1.23 -3.08
CA ALA A 49 13.30 -1.41 -2.60
C ALA A 49 13.60 -0.49 -1.40
N LEU A 50 13.20 0.79 -1.46
CA LEU A 50 13.35 1.74 -0.37
C LEU A 50 12.56 1.32 0.87
N ILE A 51 11.30 0.91 0.70
CA ILE A 51 10.44 0.44 1.80
C ILE A 51 11.05 -0.79 2.46
N LEU A 52 11.47 -1.78 1.68
CA LEU A 52 12.10 -3.00 2.19
C LEU A 52 13.40 -2.71 2.94
N TRP A 53 14.27 -1.87 2.37
CA TRP A 53 15.51 -1.45 3.03
C TRP A 53 15.23 -0.73 4.35
N TRP A 54 14.29 0.21 4.36
CA TRP A 54 14.01 1.04 5.53
C TRP A 54 13.28 0.28 6.64
N THR A 55 12.35 -0.60 6.29
CA THR A 55 11.61 -1.46 7.24
C THR A 55 12.41 -2.71 7.64
N GLY A 56 13.46 -3.06 6.89
CA GLY A 56 14.43 -4.11 7.20
C GLY A 56 15.64 -3.63 8.01
N SER A 57 15.76 -2.34 8.31
CA SER A 57 16.90 -1.75 9.02
C SER A 57 17.30 -2.52 10.29
N THR A 58 18.59 -2.77 10.49
CA THR A 58 19.14 -3.39 11.71
C THR A 58 19.02 -2.48 12.93
N VAL A 59 18.95 -1.16 12.73
CA VAL A 59 18.69 -0.18 13.79
C VAL A 59 17.22 -0.25 14.20
N LEU A 60 16.95 -0.77 15.40
CA LEU A 60 15.60 -1.03 15.91
C LEU A 60 14.70 0.22 15.90
N ARG A 61 15.25 1.39 16.28
CA ARG A 61 14.49 2.66 16.29
C ARG A 61 14.04 3.06 14.88
N THR A 62 14.93 2.91 13.90
CA THR A 62 14.66 3.23 12.49
C THR A 62 13.63 2.26 11.92
N ARG A 63 13.86 0.95 12.07
CA ARG A 63 12.94 -0.09 11.62
C ARG A 63 11.54 0.10 12.16
N ARG A 64 11.40 0.35 13.46
CA ARG A 64 10.08 0.52 14.07
C ARG A 64 9.37 1.77 13.58
N ARG A 65 10.10 2.87 13.38
CA ARG A 65 9.53 4.11 12.85
C ARG A 65 9.06 3.93 11.41
N SER A 66 9.89 3.31 10.55
CA SER A 66 9.53 3.04 9.18
C SER A 66 8.33 2.09 9.07
N GLN A 67 8.30 1.03 9.89
CA GLN A 67 7.14 0.13 9.95
C GLN A 67 5.85 0.87 10.36
N LEU A 68 5.90 1.75 11.37
CA LEU A 68 4.73 2.55 11.77
C LEU A 68 4.29 3.55 10.68
N LEU A 69 5.23 4.09 9.90
CA LEU A 69 4.90 4.95 8.78
C LEU A 69 4.22 4.17 7.66
N VAL A 70 4.70 2.96 7.37
CA VAL A 70 4.04 2.05 6.43
C VAL A 70 2.65 1.65 6.95
N ASP A 71 2.50 1.31 8.23
CA ASP A 71 1.19 1.01 8.83
C ASP A 71 0.19 2.16 8.65
N ALA A 72 0.64 3.41 8.87
CA ALA A 72 -0.18 4.59 8.65
C ALA A 72 -0.54 4.76 7.16
N PHE A 73 0.41 4.53 6.26
CA PHE A 73 0.16 4.51 4.82
C PHE A 73 -0.91 3.48 4.45
N LEU A 74 -0.85 2.24 4.95
CA LEU A 74 -1.85 1.21 4.64
C LEU A 74 -3.28 1.65 4.99
N VAL A 75 -3.45 2.32 6.13
CA VAL A 75 -4.75 2.84 6.56
C VAL A 75 -5.21 3.98 5.64
N ILE A 76 -4.34 4.95 5.37
CA ILE A 76 -4.65 6.08 4.48
C ILE A 76 -4.97 5.57 3.07
N HIS A 77 -4.23 4.60 2.57
CA HIS A 77 -4.41 3.97 1.26
C HIS A 77 -5.80 3.35 1.12
N ALA A 78 -6.24 2.55 2.10
CA ALA A 78 -7.59 1.99 2.10
C ALA A 78 -8.68 3.07 2.17
N LEU A 79 -8.45 4.17 2.89
CA LEU A 79 -9.37 5.31 2.91
C LEU A 79 -9.44 6.01 1.55
N LEU A 80 -8.31 6.13 0.83
CA LEU A 80 -8.29 6.66 -0.53
C LEU A 80 -9.11 5.80 -1.49
N HIS A 81 -8.95 4.46 -1.46
CA HIS A 81 -9.82 3.57 -2.24
C HIS A 81 -11.29 3.71 -1.88
N THR A 82 -11.59 3.86 -0.59
CA THR A 82 -12.96 4.10 -0.14
C THR A 82 -13.51 5.39 -0.74
N ALA A 83 -12.73 6.47 -0.75
CA ALA A 83 -13.13 7.77 -1.29
C ALA A 83 -13.25 7.76 -2.83
N LEU A 84 -12.42 6.98 -3.51
CA LEU A 84 -12.41 6.86 -4.98
C LEU A 84 -13.37 5.80 -5.52
N ARG A 85 -14.10 5.07 -4.65
CA ARG A 85 -14.95 3.94 -5.06
C ARG A 85 -16.07 4.31 -6.04
N SER A 86 -16.48 5.58 -6.07
CA SER A 86 -17.47 6.12 -7.00
C SER A 86 -16.86 6.73 -8.26
N HIS A 87 -15.54 6.72 -8.41
CA HIS A 87 -14.86 7.22 -9.60
C HIS A 87 -15.13 6.28 -10.79
N GLU A 88 -15.25 6.85 -12.00
CA GLU A 88 -15.61 6.09 -13.20
C GLU A 88 -14.57 5.01 -13.57
N ASP A 89 -13.29 5.31 -13.40
CA ASP A 89 -12.18 4.36 -13.62
C ASP A 89 -11.89 3.41 -12.44
N TYR A 90 -12.71 3.42 -11.38
CA TYR A 90 -12.49 2.53 -10.24
C TYR A 90 -12.99 1.12 -10.57
N THR A 91 -12.09 0.13 -10.52
CA THR A 91 -12.34 -1.24 -11.00
C THR A 91 -12.17 -2.33 -9.92
N PHE A 92 -11.78 -1.95 -8.69
CA PHE A 92 -11.55 -2.88 -7.58
C PHE A 92 -12.85 -3.35 -6.90
N HIS A 93 -13.61 -4.22 -7.57
CA HIS A 93 -14.91 -4.72 -7.09
C HIS A 93 -14.88 -6.16 -6.60
N THR A 94 -13.77 -6.88 -6.77
CA THR A 94 -13.69 -8.29 -6.38
C THR A 94 -13.45 -8.42 -4.87
N THR A 95 -13.91 -9.53 -4.28
CA THR A 95 -13.62 -9.85 -2.87
C THR A 95 -12.12 -9.92 -2.61
N LEU A 96 -11.32 -10.37 -3.60
CA LEU A 96 -9.87 -10.44 -3.46
C LEU A 96 -9.26 -9.04 -3.37
N SER A 97 -9.64 -8.14 -4.27
CA SER A 97 -9.21 -6.72 -4.28
C SER A 97 -9.50 -6.06 -2.93
N GLU A 98 -10.75 -6.17 -2.47
CA GLU A 98 -11.17 -5.60 -1.19
C GLU A 98 -10.45 -6.24 0.00
N ALA A 99 -10.26 -7.56 -0.01
CA ALA A 99 -9.51 -8.26 1.02
C ALA A 99 -8.05 -7.77 1.07
N CYS A 100 -7.39 -7.58 -0.08
CA CYS A 100 -6.04 -7.06 -0.16
C CYS A 100 -5.95 -5.63 0.40
N ILE A 101 -6.85 -4.72 -0.02
CA ILE A 101 -6.87 -3.32 0.42
C ILE A 101 -7.18 -3.20 1.92
N TYR A 102 -8.34 -3.71 2.35
CA TYR A 102 -8.80 -3.53 3.73
C TYR A 102 -8.09 -4.46 4.72
N GLY A 103 -7.64 -5.64 4.26
CA GLY A 103 -6.81 -6.53 5.06
C GLY A 103 -5.44 -5.94 5.36
N ALA A 104 -4.82 -5.25 4.40
CA ALA A 104 -3.58 -4.49 4.64
C ALA A 104 -3.79 -3.42 5.73
N ALA A 105 -4.84 -2.61 5.61
CA ALA A 105 -5.17 -1.57 6.58
C ALA A 105 -5.46 -2.14 7.98
N ALA A 106 -6.23 -3.21 8.09
CA ALA A 106 -6.56 -3.85 9.37
C ALA A 106 -5.30 -4.38 10.07
N LEU A 107 -4.42 -5.08 9.34
CA LEU A 107 -3.18 -5.62 9.89
C LEU A 107 -2.18 -4.52 10.27
N GLY A 108 -2.10 -3.44 9.48
CA GLY A 108 -1.31 -2.26 9.78
C GLY A 108 -1.79 -1.58 11.07
N LEU A 109 -3.10 -1.38 11.23
CA LEU A 109 -3.68 -0.78 12.43
C LEU A 109 -3.42 -1.63 13.68
N ILE A 110 -3.58 -2.96 13.59
CA ILE A 110 -3.27 -3.90 14.67
C ILE A 110 -1.79 -3.81 15.04
N HIS A 111 -0.90 -3.85 14.05
CA HIS A 111 0.54 -3.77 14.28
C HIS A 111 0.94 -2.44 14.95
N ALA A 112 0.39 -1.32 14.49
CA ALA A 112 0.64 0.00 15.05
C ALA A 112 0.16 0.10 16.50
N ALA A 113 -1.05 -0.38 16.80
CA ALA A 113 -1.62 -0.37 18.15
C ALA A 113 -0.76 -1.19 19.14
N LEU A 114 -0.38 -2.41 18.76
CA LEU A 114 0.50 -3.27 19.56
C LEU A 114 1.88 -2.64 19.76
N SER A 115 2.43 -2.07 18.69
CA SER A 115 3.70 -1.37 18.73
C SER A 115 3.65 -0.18 19.68
N ILE A 116 2.63 0.68 19.64
CA ILE A 116 2.54 1.86 20.52
C ILE A 116 2.36 1.43 21.99
N ARG A 117 1.53 0.41 22.24
CA ARG A 117 1.28 -0.10 23.60
C ARG A 117 2.56 -0.60 24.29
N TYR A 118 3.41 -1.33 23.57
CA TYR A 118 4.69 -1.83 24.09
C TYR A 118 5.70 -0.71 24.42
N ARG A 119 5.46 0.53 23.97
CA ARG A 119 6.33 1.69 24.27
C ARG A 119 6.01 2.36 25.60
N ARG A 120 4.81 2.11 26.15
CA ARG A 120 4.29 2.78 27.36
C ARG A 120 4.54 1.97 28.63
N HIS A 121 5.03 0.75 28.51
CA HIS A 121 5.53 -0.09 29.59
C HIS A 121 7.05 -0.19 29.44
#